data_AF-A0A2N9FWD6-F1
#
_entry.id   AF-A0A2N9FWD6-F1
#
_cell.length_a   1.000
_cell.length_b   1.000
_cell.length_c   1.000
_cell.angle_alpha   90.00
_cell.angle_beta   90.00
_cell.angle_gamma   90.00
#
_symmetry.space_group_name_H-M   'P 1'
#
loop_
_entity.id
_entity.type
_entity.pdbx_description
1 polymer ?
#
loop_
_entity_poly.entity_id
_entity_poly.type
_entity_poly.pdbx_seq_one_letter_code
_entity_poly.pdbx_strand_id
1 'polypeptide(L)'
;MTGSDLGSLSRLLVQTNLVKNHILPFFGTDSLEEIESGKGTRVRVWDQDSQSEHELVFKKWTSSNSYVFIGKWYKDFVKRRELKVGDLIGLYWDSCNSRFNFCVIQPKDLLRSMQFRSETASTTV
;
A
#
# COMPACT_ATOMS: atom_id res chain seq x y z
N MET A 1 -7.43 2.47 7.62
CA MET A 1 -6.36 2.60 8.64
C MET A 1 -6.86 2.11 9.98
N THR A 2 -6.15 1.18 10.63
CA THR A 2 -6.44 0.73 12.00
C THR A 2 -5.51 1.38 13.02
N GLY A 3 -5.81 1.28 14.31
CA GLY A 3 -4.91 1.79 15.37
C GLY A 3 -3.50 1.19 15.30
N SER A 4 -3.37 -0.07 14.88
CA SER A 4 -2.07 -0.72 14.73
C SER A 4 -1.21 -0.14 13.60
N ASP A 5 -1.86 0.41 12.56
CA ASP A 5 -1.17 0.99 11.39
C ASP A 5 -0.62 2.40 11.66
N LEU A 6 -1.12 3.04 12.73
CA LEU A 6 -0.80 4.40 13.14
C LEU A 6 0.05 4.44 14.42
N GLY A 7 0.23 3.28 15.08
CA GLY A 7 0.87 3.17 16.37
C GLY A 7 2.40 3.23 16.34
N SER A 8 3.01 3.11 17.52
CA SER A 8 4.45 3.22 17.75
C SER A 8 5.32 2.21 16.98
N LEU A 9 4.71 1.15 16.46
CA LEU A 9 5.39 0.13 15.67
C LEU A 9 5.70 0.60 14.24
N SER A 10 5.17 1.75 13.79
CA SER A 10 5.46 2.35 12.48
C SER A 10 5.37 1.34 11.33
N ARG A 11 4.28 0.57 11.30
CA ARG A 11 4.06 -0.49 10.31
C ARG A 11 2.70 -0.36 9.67
N LEU A 12 2.61 -0.65 8.38
CA LEU A 12 1.36 -0.82 7.65
C LEU A 12 1.19 -2.29 7.31
N LEU A 13 0.11 -2.92 7.77
CA LEU A 13 -0.25 -4.26 7.31
C LEU A 13 -1.02 -4.18 6.00
N VAL A 14 -0.67 -5.06 5.07
CA VAL A 14 -1.36 -5.16 3.77
C VAL A 14 -1.95 -6.55 3.58
N GLN A 15 -3.02 -6.62 2.79
CA GLN A 15 -3.76 -7.85 2.58
C GLN A 15 -2.90 -8.88 1.85
N THR A 16 -2.58 -9.98 2.55
CA THR A 16 -1.67 -11.03 2.07
C THR A 16 -2.05 -11.57 0.69
N ASN A 17 -3.34 -11.83 0.45
CA ASN A 17 -3.79 -12.38 -0.83
C ASN A 17 -3.56 -11.39 -1.99
N LEU A 18 -3.80 -10.10 -1.77
CA LEU A 18 -3.57 -9.08 -2.79
C LEU A 18 -2.08 -8.94 -3.11
N VAL A 19 -1.22 -8.96 -2.08
CA VAL A 19 0.23 -8.93 -2.27
C VAL A 19 0.71 -10.09 -3.12
N LYS A 20 0.33 -11.31 -2.75
CA LYS A 20 0.79 -12.52 -3.46
C LYS A 20 0.38 -12.53 -4.92
N ASN A 21 -0.84 -12.08 -5.21
CA ASN A 21 -1.40 -12.17 -6.56
C ASN A 21 -1.05 -10.96 -7.44
N HIS A 22 -0.83 -9.78 -6.86
CA HIS A 22 -0.76 -8.52 -7.62
C HIS A 22 0.49 -7.69 -7.35
N ILE A 23 1.35 -8.08 -6.41
CA ILE A 23 2.56 -7.32 -6.07
C ILE A 23 3.82 -8.17 -6.30
N LEU A 24 3.90 -9.34 -5.65
CA LEU A 24 5.09 -10.21 -5.75
C LEU A 24 5.48 -10.62 -7.18
N PRO A 25 4.54 -10.86 -8.13
CA PRO A 25 4.90 -11.21 -9.49
C PRO A 25 5.76 -10.17 -10.23
N PHE A 26 5.85 -8.94 -9.71
CA PHE A 26 6.65 -7.86 -10.29
C PHE A 26 8.06 -7.74 -9.70
N PHE A 27 8.41 -8.55 -8.69
CA PHE A 27 9.73 -8.52 -8.07
C PHE A 27 10.65 -9.58 -8.67
N GLY A 28 11.94 -9.26 -8.78
CA GLY A 28 12.97 -10.22 -9.16
C GLY A 28 13.27 -11.23 -8.05
N THR A 29 13.92 -12.33 -8.40
CA THR A 29 14.22 -13.46 -7.51
C THR A 29 14.90 -13.04 -6.20
N ASP A 30 15.94 -12.21 -6.29
CA ASP A 30 16.71 -11.77 -5.12
C ASP A 30 15.82 -10.97 -4.14
N SER A 31 15.05 -10.01 -4.66
CA SER A 31 14.15 -9.21 -3.82
C SER A 31 13.03 -10.07 -3.22
N LEU A 32 12.52 -11.07 -3.94
CA LEU A 32 11.54 -12.01 -3.42
C LEU A 32 12.11 -12.83 -2.25
N GLU A 33 13.35 -13.32 -2.37
CA GLU A 33 14.02 -14.02 -1.29
C GLU A 33 14.17 -13.14 -0.04
N GLU A 34 14.58 -11.88 -0.21
CA GLU A 34 14.67 -10.93 0.89
C GLU A 34 13.31 -10.65 1.54
N ILE A 35 12.25 -10.48 0.73
CA ILE A 35 10.88 -10.24 1.22
C ILE A 35 10.40 -11.46 2.02
N GLU A 36 10.49 -12.66 1.45
CA GLU A 36 9.94 -13.89 2.03
C GLU A 36 10.70 -14.37 3.27
N SER A 37 12.02 -14.17 3.32
CA SER A 37 12.85 -14.45 4.50
C SER A 37 12.60 -13.50 5.67
N GLY A 38 11.92 -12.37 5.43
CA GLY A 38 11.66 -11.35 6.42
C GLY A 38 12.84 -10.39 6.66
N LYS A 39 13.92 -10.49 5.86
CA LYS A 39 14.98 -9.48 5.77
C LYS A 39 14.39 -8.15 5.29
N GLY A 40 13.54 -8.24 4.26
CA GLY A 40 12.88 -7.12 3.62
C GLY A 40 13.73 -6.46 2.55
N THR A 41 13.05 -5.81 1.62
CA THR A 41 13.66 -5.07 0.52
C THR A 41 13.22 -3.61 0.53
N ARG A 42 14.08 -2.69 0.06
CA ARG A 42 13.74 -1.27 -0.04
C ARG A 42 12.85 -1.04 -1.25
N VAL A 43 11.79 -0.27 -1.06
CA VAL A 43 10.83 0.05 -2.12
C VAL A 43 10.50 1.53 -2.12
N ARG A 44 10.34 2.08 -3.32
CA ARG A 44 9.91 3.46 -3.52
C ARG A 44 8.40 3.55 -3.46
N VAL A 45 7.91 4.63 -2.87
CA VAL A 45 6.49 4.95 -2.75
C VAL A 45 6.27 6.39 -3.17
N TRP A 46 5.54 6.58 -4.25
CA TRP A 46 5.11 7.88 -4.76
C TRP A 46 3.79 8.28 -4.10
N ASP A 47 3.83 9.35 -3.33
CA ASP A 47 2.65 9.99 -2.78
C ASP A 47 2.03 10.91 -3.85
N GLN A 48 0.90 10.49 -4.41
CA GLN A 48 0.23 11.18 -5.51
C GLN A 48 -0.37 12.52 -5.09
N ASP A 49 -0.87 12.64 -3.86
CA ASP A 49 -1.56 13.88 -3.46
C ASP A 49 -0.55 15.01 -3.19
N SER A 50 0.62 14.67 -2.66
CA SER A 50 1.69 15.64 -2.36
C SER A 50 2.81 15.69 -3.40
N GLN A 51 2.74 14.86 -4.44
CA GLN A 51 3.72 14.78 -5.52
C GLN A 51 5.16 14.59 -4.99
N SER A 52 5.35 13.62 -4.09
CA SER A 52 6.64 13.37 -3.45
C SER A 52 6.98 11.88 -3.37
N GLU A 53 8.27 11.56 -3.50
CA GLU A 53 8.76 10.18 -3.42
C GLU A 53 9.36 9.89 -2.05
N HIS A 54 9.06 8.71 -1.52
CA HIS A 54 9.52 8.22 -0.22
C HIS A 54 10.05 6.79 -0.36
N GLU A 55 10.74 6.31 0.68
CA GLU A 55 11.28 4.96 0.72
C GLU A 55 10.81 4.22 1.98
N LEU A 56 10.33 2.99 1.80
CA LEU A 56 9.96 2.08 2.87
C LEU A 56 10.70 0.74 2.73
N VAL A 57 10.62 -0.09 3.77
CA VAL A 57 11.04 -1.49 3.68
C VAL A 57 9.80 -2.36 3.60
N PHE A 58 9.72 -3.17 2.54
CA PHE A 58 8.65 -4.13 2.33
C PHE A 58 9.14 -5.54 2.66
N LYS A 59 8.39 -6.26 3.50
CA LYS A 59 8.77 -7.60 3.93
C LYS A 59 7.60 -8.45 4.38
N LYS A 60 7.84 -9.77 4.44
CA LYS A 60 6.99 -10.70 5.17
C LYS A 60 7.36 -10.70 6.65
N TRP A 61 6.35 -10.59 7.50
CA TRP A 61 6.48 -10.84 8.93
C TRP A 61 6.26 -12.33 9.17
N THR A 62 7.36 -13.06 9.41
CA THR A 62 7.38 -14.53 9.39
C THR A 62 6.45 -15.16 10.44
N SER A 63 6.38 -14.60 11.65
CA SER A 63 5.55 -15.14 12.74
C SER A 63 4.04 -15.11 12.46
N SER A 64 3.55 -14.18 11.63
CA SER A 64 2.13 -14.03 11.29
C SER A 64 1.82 -14.32 9.83
N ASN A 65 2.83 -14.63 9.00
CA ASN A 65 2.71 -14.79 7.55
C ASN A 65 2.00 -13.61 6.85
N SER A 66 2.15 -12.39 7.39
CA SER A 66 1.57 -11.17 6.85
C SER A 66 2.64 -10.30 6.20
N TYR A 67 2.29 -9.57 5.14
CA TYR A 67 3.22 -8.60 4.55
C TYR A 67 3.03 -7.21 5.17
N VAL A 68 4.13 -6.50 5.31
CA VAL A 68 4.16 -5.19 5.97
C VAL A 68 5.08 -4.22 5.25
N PHE A 69 4.72 -2.93 5.31
CA PHE A 69 5.66 -1.84 5.13
C PHE A 69 6.12 -1.34 6.49
N ILE A 70 7.42 -1.16 6.68
CA ILE A 70 8.02 -0.66 7.92
C ILE A 70 9.03 0.46 7.64
N GLY A 71 9.69 0.92 8.70
CA GLY A 71 10.71 1.96 8.64
C GLY A 71 10.06 3.31 8.78
N LYS A 72 10.12 4.12 7.72
CA LYS A 72 9.66 5.51 7.74
C LYS A 72 8.14 5.69 7.59
N TRP A 73 7.36 4.61 7.56
CA TRP A 73 5.90 4.66 7.39
C TRP A 73 5.23 5.71 8.30
N TYR A 74 5.53 5.68 9.60
CA TYR A 74 4.94 6.64 10.53
C TYR A 74 5.36 8.08 10.23
N LYS A 75 6.65 8.33 10.00
CA LYS A 75 7.17 9.69 9.80
C LYS A 75 6.69 10.28 8.47
N ASP A 76 6.84 9.52 7.40
CA ASP A 76 6.72 10.02 6.03
C ASP A 76 5.28 9.93 5.51
N PHE A 77 4.43 9.11 6.13
CA PHE A 77 3.02 8.98 5.75
C PHE A 77 2.11 9.35 6.91
N VAL A 78 2.13 8.63 8.03
CA VAL A 78 1.16 8.85 9.11
C VAL A 78 1.21 10.28 9.67
N LYS A 79 2.38 10.74 10.13
CA LYS A 79 2.55 12.06 10.73
C LYS A 79 2.45 13.16 9.68
N ARG A 80 3.13 13.02 8.55
CA ARG A 80 3.17 14.04 7.49
C ARG A 80 1.81 14.25 6.82
N ARG A 81 1.03 13.18 6.63
CA ARG A 81 -0.31 13.23 6.01
C ARG A 81 -1.45 13.30 7.02
N GLU A 82 -1.10 13.36 8.32
CA GLU A 82 -2.05 13.43 9.43
C GLU A 82 -3.11 12.31 9.40
N LEU A 83 -2.69 11.09 9.04
CA LEU A 83 -3.59 9.94 8.89
C LEU A 83 -4.23 9.56 10.23
N LYS A 84 -5.52 9.25 10.19
CA LYS A 84 -6.36 8.91 11.34
C LYS A 84 -6.98 7.53 11.19
N VAL A 85 -7.43 6.97 12.32
CA VAL A 85 -8.20 5.73 12.31
C VAL A 85 -9.46 5.96 11.48
N GLY A 86 -9.76 5.01 10.57
CA GLY A 86 -10.88 5.11 9.65
C GLY A 86 -10.53 5.68 8.27
N ASP A 87 -9.38 6.34 8.11
CA ASP A 87 -8.97 6.82 6.78
C ASP A 87 -8.79 5.64 5.80
N LEU A 88 -9.20 5.85 4.56
CA LEU A 88 -8.99 4.92 3.45
C LEU A 88 -7.79 5.39 2.65
N ILE A 89 -6.90 4.46 2.32
CA ILE A 89 -5.74 4.73 1.48
C ILE A 89 -5.79 3.88 0.22
N GLY A 90 -5.37 4.45 -0.90
CA GLY A 90 -5.06 3.72 -2.12
C GLY A 90 -3.60 3.32 -2.10
N LEU A 91 -3.31 2.07 -2.43
CA LEU A 91 -1.94 1.57 -2.60
C LEU A 91 -1.92 0.58 -3.77
N TYR A 92 -1.16 0.89 -4.81
CA TYR A 92 -1.01 0.00 -5.97
C TYR A 92 0.41 0.01 -6.53
N TRP A 93 0.79 -1.08 -7.19
CA TRP A 93 2.07 -1.18 -7.87
C TRP A 93 1.99 -0.56 -9.27
N ASP A 94 2.96 0.29 -9.60
CA ASP A 94 3.17 0.85 -10.92
C ASP A 94 4.40 0.19 -11.53
N SER A 95 4.15 -0.72 -12.47
CA SER A 95 5.17 -1.47 -13.17
C SER A 95 6.03 -0.61 -14.08
N CYS A 96 5.49 0.47 -14.64
CA CYS A 96 6.22 1.38 -15.53
C CYS A 96 7.33 2.10 -14.77
N ASN A 97 7.06 2.52 -13.54
CA ASN A 97 8.03 3.24 -12.71
C ASN A 97 8.69 2.36 -11.64
N SER A 98 8.29 1.09 -11.53
CA SER A 98 8.76 0.14 -10.51
C SER A 98 8.71 0.74 -9.10
N ARG A 99 7.52 1.20 -8.71
CA ARG A 99 7.24 1.82 -7.40
C ARG A 99 5.79 1.62 -6.98
N PHE A 100 5.52 1.79 -5.70
CA PHE A 100 4.14 1.92 -5.22
C PHE A 100 3.64 3.34 -5.44
N ASN A 101 2.34 3.48 -5.74
CA ASN A 101 1.63 4.75 -5.65
C ASN A 101 0.72 4.74 -4.43
N PHE A 102 0.70 5.85 -3.71
CA PHE A 102 -0.06 6.08 -2.50
C PHE A 102 -0.96 7.31 -2.64
N CYS A 103 -2.19 7.21 -2.18
CA CYS A 103 -3.10 8.35 -2.02
C CYS A 103 -4.04 8.14 -0.82
N VAL A 104 -4.61 9.23 -0.31
CA VAL A 104 -5.72 9.16 0.65
C VAL A 104 -7.05 9.25 -0.12
N ILE A 105 -7.90 8.25 0.01
CA ILE A 105 -9.17 8.18 -0.70
C ILE A 105 -10.20 9.02 0.05
N GLN A 106 -10.72 10.06 -0.60
CA GLN A 106 -11.83 10.81 -0.03
C GLN A 106 -13.15 10.07 -0.26
N PRO A 107 -14.12 10.14 0.67
CA PRO A 107 -15.42 9.49 0.51
C PRO A 107 -16.14 9.86 -0.80
N LYS A 108 -15.98 11.10 -1.26
CA LYS A 108 -16.54 11.58 -2.53
C LYS A 108 -15.99 10.82 -3.75
N ASP A 109 -14.72 10.42 -3.70
CA ASP A 109 -14.06 9.70 -4.80
C ASP A 109 -14.51 8.23 -4.82
N LEU A 110 -14.78 7.66 -3.63
CA LEU A 110 -15.37 6.33 -3.51
C LEU A 110 -16.80 6.30 -4.07
N LEU A 111 -17.64 7.26 -3.69
CA LEU A 111 -19.02 7.38 -4.18
C LEU A 111 -19.05 7.52 -5.71
N ARG A 112 -18.19 8.37 -6.28
CA ARG A 112 -18.06 8.52 -7.72
C ARG A 112 -17.65 7.22 -8.41
N SER A 113 -16.70 6.49 -7.82
CA SER A 113 -16.27 5.19 -8.37
C SER A 113 -17.36 4.12 -8.33
N MET A 114 -18.23 4.15 -7.31
CA MET A 114 -19.35 3.23 -7.17
C MET A 114 -20.46 3.54 -8.18
N GLN A 115 -20.79 4.82 -8.36
CA GLN A 115 -21.75 5.27 -9.37
C GLN A 115 -21.30 4.89 -10.79
N PHE A 116 -20.02 5.11 -11.10
CA PHE A 116 -19.45 4.70 -12.38
C PHE A 116 -19.55 3.19 -12.61
N ARG A 117 -19.26 2.36 -11.60
CA ARG A 117 -19.41 0.90 -11.69
C ARG A 117 -20.86 0.48 -11.92
N SER A 118 -21.85 1.12 -11.28
CA SER A 118 -23.27 0.80 -11.51
C SER A 118 -23.75 1.17 -12.92
N GLU A 119 -23.23 2.25 -13.50
CA GLU A 119 -23.55 2.67 -14.88
C GLU A 119 -22.94 1.71 -15.92
N THR A 120 -21.68 1.32 -15.73
CA THR A 120 -21.02 0.35 -16.62
C THR A 120 -21.62 -1.05 -16.55
N ALA A 121 -22.07 -1.49 -15.36
CA ALA A 121 -22.74 -2.79 -15.21
C ALA A 121 -24.12 -2.84 -15.87
N SER A 122 -24.82 -1.70 -16.00
CA SER A 122 -26.14 -1.62 -16.64
C SER A 122 -26.10 -1.56 -18.18
N THR A 123 -24.93 -1.38 -18.79
CA THR A 123 -24.78 -1.22 -20.25
C THR A 123 -24.47 -2.54 -20.97
N THR A 124 -24.44 -3.66 -20.25
CA THR A 124 -24.37 -5.00 -20.88
C THR A 124 -25.79 -5.49 -21.14
N VAL A 125 -26.35 -5.15 -22.31
CA VAL A 125 -27.55 -5.75 -22.90
C VAL A 125 -27.21 -6.22 -24.30
#